data_AF-A0A1V8THR2-F1
#
_entry.id   AF-A0A1V8THR2-F1
#
_cell.length_a   1.000
_cell.length_b   1.000
_cell.length_c   1.000
_cell.angle_alpha   90.00
_cell.angle_beta   90.00
_cell.angle_gamma   90.00
#
_symmetry.space_group_name_H-M   'P 1'
#
loop_
_entity.id
_entity.type
_entity.pdbx_description
1 polymer ?
#
loop_
_entity_poly.entity_id
_entity_poly.type
_entity_poly.pdbx_seq_one_letter_code
_entity_poly.pdbx_strand_id
1 'polypeptide(L)'
;MTSTPANPDFKHEAEDKTSPSISNASLPVDQKSTTPSSPIPPSSTVLTRFFALYSRLTYTPPHIRWDPSSPPKFSIWLNVLFGFAGAFTVANLYYNHPILNILARDFGVTYEDVSIIPTLAQAGLSVFSGPTFIVGFMTVTPQLMLPLVGDLAPPHRRAAALSIVVSGLMLGILIARLLSGIMTQYTTWRAVYWLSVALQYSIWFLLYLFMPDYPSTNPGGLNYLKMLWSILVMLTKHPVLVQACAISFFTSLTFTNFWTVLTFLLSGEPYNYTPVVIGLFALIGILSMLVAPFYARYVIDRFVPLFSVILGMVWCGIGIALGTYTGTFTVAGPVIQAFMGDFGLQTAQIANRSAIYAVEPKGRNRVNTAFMLAVFCGQLTGTSVGSHLYARGGWIASGSFSMGSIGVALLLCLARGPWEDGWFGWSGGWSVLKKDRRSGDGKAMVEERNPLRRLDTNERAAAAKEAAGDVEKGRVVEAKDDQAAVNAEPVEAGLELRAAEDTTAEVTGEDEKIGSREVKGATQR
;
A
#
# COMPACT_ATOMS: atom_id res chain seq x y z
N MET A 1 -14.30 -41.84 -41.98
CA MET A 1 -14.39 -42.56 -43.27
C MET A 1 -14.70 -41.50 -44.33
N THR A 2 -13.68 -40.81 -44.85
CA THR A 2 -12.95 -41.10 -46.11
C THR A 2 -13.84 -41.09 -47.35
N SER A 3 -13.78 -40.02 -48.14
CA SER A 3 -13.37 -40.01 -49.57
C SER A 3 -14.01 -38.87 -50.38
N THR A 4 -13.16 -38.00 -50.94
CA THR A 4 -13.33 -37.16 -52.14
C THR A 4 -13.73 -38.00 -53.38
N PRO A 5 -13.89 -37.47 -54.62
CA PRO A 5 -14.11 -36.09 -55.15
C PRO A 5 -15.22 -36.03 -56.25
N ALA A 6 -15.41 -34.86 -56.89
CA ALA A 6 -15.61 -34.64 -58.34
C ALA A 6 -16.70 -33.61 -58.71
N ASN A 7 -16.27 -32.58 -59.45
CA ASN A 7 -17.06 -31.67 -60.27
C ASN A 7 -17.38 -32.36 -61.63
N PRO A 8 -18.38 -31.92 -62.41
CA PRO A 8 -18.04 -31.06 -63.56
C PRO A 8 -19.10 -30.03 -64.02
N ASP A 9 -18.57 -28.94 -64.59
CA ASP A 9 -18.99 -28.19 -65.79
C ASP A 9 -20.47 -27.82 -66.03
N PHE A 10 -20.73 -26.50 -66.10
CA PHE A 10 -21.59 -25.95 -67.17
C PHE A 10 -21.14 -24.54 -67.61
N LYS A 11 -21.14 -24.37 -68.94
CA LYS A 11 -20.63 -23.27 -69.76
C LYS A 11 -21.49 -22.00 -69.70
N HIS A 12 -20.87 -20.82 -69.90
CA HIS A 12 -21.23 -19.89 -70.99
C HIS A 12 -20.14 -18.81 -71.20
N GLU A 13 -19.55 -18.82 -72.40
CA GLU A 13 -18.73 -17.78 -73.02
C GLU A 13 -19.58 -16.58 -73.47
N ALA A 14 -19.05 -15.35 -73.38
CA ALA A 14 -18.88 -14.45 -74.53
C ALA A 14 -18.09 -13.16 -74.18
N GLU A 15 -16.93 -13.04 -74.84
CA GLU A 15 -16.30 -11.85 -75.44
C GLU A 15 -15.94 -10.63 -74.58
N ASP A 16 -14.66 -10.38 -74.30
CA ASP A 16 -13.57 -9.88 -75.18
C ASP A 16 -13.36 -8.36 -75.01
N LYS A 17 -12.19 -8.02 -74.46
CA LYS A 17 -11.37 -6.90 -74.89
C LYS A 17 -9.95 -7.07 -74.37
N THR A 18 -9.15 -7.76 -75.20
CA THR A 18 -7.81 -7.32 -75.63
C THR A 18 -6.78 -6.90 -74.58
N SER A 19 -5.84 -7.82 -74.31
CA SER A 19 -4.44 -7.50 -73.95
C SER A 19 -3.62 -7.11 -75.19
N PRO A 20 -2.40 -6.58 -75.02
CA PRO A 20 -1.21 -7.34 -75.46
C PRO A 20 -0.02 -7.12 -74.48
N SER A 21 1.06 -7.89 -74.41
CA SER A 21 1.45 -9.26 -74.80
C SER A 21 2.94 -9.39 -74.40
N ILE A 22 3.32 -10.50 -73.72
CA ILE A 22 4.51 -11.37 -74.01
C ILE A 22 5.91 -10.72 -73.84
N SER A 23 6.88 -11.26 -73.06
CA SER A 23 7.50 -12.58 -73.30
C SER A 23 8.17 -13.22 -72.09
N ASN A 24 8.00 -14.54 -71.99
CA ASN A 24 8.83 -15.49 -71.23
C ASN A 24 10.18 -15.73 -71.92
N ALA A 25 11.25 -15.93 -71.12
CA ALA A 25 12.41 -16.72 -71.52
C ALA A 25 12.98 -17.50 -70.30
N SER A 26 12.65 -18.80 -70.29
CA SER A 26 13.45 -19.99 -69.91
C SER A 26 14.56 -19.94 -68.81
N LEU A 27 14.35 -20.81 -67.81
CA LEU A 27 15.19 -21.44 -66.74
C LEU A 27 16.62 -21.93 -67.16
N PRO A 28 17.53 -22.46 -66.28
CA PRO A 28 17.43 -22.83 -64.85
C PRO A 28 18.69 -22.57 -63.93
N VAL A 29 18.55 -22.89 -62.63
CA VAL A 29 19.58 -23.26 -61.60
C VAL A 29 20.63 -22.22 -61.17
N ASP A 30 20.49 -21.68 -59.94
CA ASP A 30 21.44 -22.00 -58.85
C ASP A 30 20.93 -21.54 -57.47
N GLN A 31 20.85 -22.51 -56.55
CA GLN A 31 20.61 -22.30 -55.14
C GLN A 31 21.78 -21.52 -54.51
N LYS A 32 21.51 -20.33 -53.99
CA LYS A 32 22.26 -19.80 -52.85
C LYS A 32 21.30 -19.34 -51.77
N SER A 33 21.20 -20.19 -50.77
CA SER A 33 20.59 -19.93 -49.46
C SER A 33 21.06 -18.60 -48.89
N THR A 34 20.18 -17.60 -48.87
CA THR A 34 20.37 -16.42 -48.03
C THR A 34 19.95 -16.76 -46.60
N THR A 35 20.87 -17.33 -45.82
CA THR A 35 20.84 -17.24 -44.36
C THR A 35 20.77 -15.77 -43.95
N PRO A 36 19.91 -15.35 -43.01
CA PRO A 36 19.96 -14.00 -42.48
C PRO A 36 21.29 -13.84 -41.73
N SER A 37 22.14 -12.95 -42.24
CA SER A 37 23.42 -12.61 -41.63
C SER A 37 23.19 -12.14 -40.20
N SER A 38 23.74 -12.88 -39.23
CA SER A 38 23.85 -12.46 -37.84
C SER A 38 24.45 -11.05 -37.75
N PRO A 39 23.94 -10.15 -36.89
CA PRO A 39 24.62 -8.88 -36.66
C PRO A 39 26.01 -9.18 -36.05
N ILE A 40 27.05 -8.67 -36.71
CA ILE A 40 28.44 -8.69 -36.23
C ILE A 40 28.45 -8.00 -34.86
N PRO A 41 28.89 -8.65 -33.76
CA PRO A 41 28.99 -7.97 -32.47
C PRO A 41 30.10 -6.91 -32.53
N PRO A 42 29.90 -5.69 -32.01
CA PRO A 42 30.91 -4.66 -32.02
C PRO A 42 32.12 -5.10 -31.19
N SER A 43 33.30 -5.07 -31.81
CA SER A 43 34.61 -5.34 -31.20
C SER A 43 34.93 -4.30 -30.13
N SER A 44 34.40 -4.51 -28.93
CA SER A 44 34.84 -3.84 -27.71
C SER A 44 35.02 -4.94 -26.68
N THR A 45 36.19 -5.58 -26.72
CA THR A 45 36.56 -6.75 -25.91
C THR A 45 36.27 -6.57 -24.42
N VAL A 46 36.30 -5.33 -23.93
CA VAL A 46 35.93 -4.96 -22.55
C VAL A 46 34.41 -5.02 -22.32
N LEU A 47 33.60 -4.42 -23.21
CA LEU A 47 32.13 -4.46 -23.13
C LEU A 47 31.61 -5.89 -23.32
N THR A 48 32.18 -6.67 -24.24
CA THR A 48 31.79 -8.07 -24.43
C THR A 48 32.15 -8.93 -23.22
N ARG A 49 33.34 -8.73 -22.62
CA ARG A 49 33.73 -9.41 -21.36
C ARG A 49 32.88 -8.93 -20.18
N PHE A 50 32.53 -7.65 -20.13
CA PHE A 50 31.63 -7.08 -19.13
C PHE A 50 30.23 -7.69 -19.26
N PHE A 51 29.66 -7.78 -20.47
CA PHE A 51 28.38 -8.44 -20.69
C PHE A 51 28.42 -9.96 -20.44
N ALA A 52 29.53 -10.63 -20.74
CA ALA A 52 29.72 -12.05 -20.44
C ALA A 52 29.86 -12.30 -18.93
N LEU A 53 30.58 -11.42 -18.21
CA LEU A 53 30.69 -11.46 -16.76
C LEU A 53 29.35 -11.11 -16.10
N TYR A 54 28.67 -10.08 -16.61
CA TYR A 54 27.35 -9.64 -16.16
C TYR A 54 26.33 -10.75 -16.33
N SER A 55 26.24 -11.39 -17.50
CA SER A 55 25.33 -12.52 -17.76
C SER A 55 25.65 -13.78 -16.94
N ARG A 56 26.91 -13.98 -16.54
CA ARG A 56 27.28 -15.02 -15.57
C ARG A 56 26.87 -14.64 -14.14
N LEU A 57 27.03 -13.37 -13.75
CA LEU A 57 26.60 -12.87 -12.44
C LEU A 57 25.07 -12.84 -12.30
N THR A 58 24.35 -12.54 -13.38
CA THR A 58 22.88 -12.46 -13.42
C THR A 58 22.26 -13.73 -13.99
N TYR A 59 22.94 -14.88 -13.89
CA TYR A 59 22.40 -16.14 -14.37
C TYR A 59 21.08 -16.45 -13.65
N THR A 60 19.97 -16.39 -14.38
CA THR A 60 18.64 -16.73 -13.86
C THR A 60 18.39 -18.23 -14.05
N PRO A 61 18.15 -18.99 -12.95
CA PRO A 61 17.81 -20.40 -13.03
C PRO A 61 16.60 -20.67 -13.97
N PRO A 62 16.59 -21.79 -14.72
CA PRO A 62 15.55 -22.04 -15.74
C PRO A 62 14.13 -22.05 -15.17
N HIS A 63 13.92 -22.51 -13.94
CA HIS A 63 12.61 -22.60 -13.28
C HIS A 63 12.03 -21.24 -12.82
N ILE A 64 12.81 -20.17 -12.95
CA ILE A 64 12.50 -18.82 -12.46
C ILE A 64 12.23 -17.85 -13.62
N ARG A 65 12.67 -18.20 -14.83
CA ARG A 65 12.57 -17.33 -16.01
C ARG A 65 11.11 -17.03 -16.35
N TRP A 66 10.87 -15.78 -16.74
CA TRP A 66 9.55 -15.35 -17.16
C TRP A 66 9.15 -16.06 -18.47
N ASP A 67 8.06 -16.81 -18.42
CA ASP A 67 7.42 -17.41 -19.59
C ASP A 67 6.04 -16.77 -19.79
N PRO A 68 5.79 -16.06 -20.92
CA PRO A 68 4.48 -15.49 -21.24
C PRO A 68 3.35 -16.52 -21.29
N SER A 69 3.65 -17.79 -21.59
CA SER A 69 2.67 -18.87 -21.69
C SER A 69 2.28 -19.49 -20.34
N SER A 70 3.15 -19.36 -19.33
CA SER A 70 2.92 -19.85 -17.97
C SER A 70 3.49 -18.86 -16.94
N PRO A 71 2.76 -17.76 -16.63
CA PRO A 71 3.27 -16.77 -15.70
C PRO A 71 3.45 -17.38 -14.29
N PRO A 72 4.54 -17.04 -13.58
CA PRO A 72 4.79 -17.48 -12.22
C PRO A 72 3.61 -17.18 -11.30
N LYS A 73 3.12 -18.23 -10.61
CA LYS A 73 2.01 -18.12 -9.68
C LYS A 73 2.50 -17.61 -8.33
N PHE A 74 1.88 -16.55 -7.83
CA PHE A 74 2.15 -16.03 -6.49
C PHE A 74 1.78 -17.07 -5.42
N SER A 75 2.79 -17.61 -4.73
CA SER A 75 2.61 -18.62 -3.69
C SER A 75 2.75 -18.03 -2.28
N ILE A 76 2.17 -18.70 -1.29
CA ILE A 76 2.32 -18.31 0.11
C ILE A 76 3.78 -18.37 0.57
N TRP A 77 4.55 -19.34 0.06
CA TRP A 77 5.98 -19.50 0.37
C TRP A 77 6.82 -18.35 -0.18
N LEU A 78 6.51 -17.88 -1.39
CA LEU A 78 7.15 -16.68 -1.94
C LEU A 78 6.82 -15.45 -1.08
N ASN A 79 5.58 -15.35 -0.59
CA ASN A 79 5.19 -14.26 0.30
C ASN A 79 5.89 -14.32 1.66
N VAL A 80 6.07 -15.50 2.24
CA VAL A 80 6.85 -15.72 3.46
C VAL A 80 8.32 -15.38 3.22
N LEU A 81 8.89 -15.76 2.08
CA LEU A 81 10.25 -15.38 1.69
C LEU A 81 10.41 -13.85 1.59
N PHE A 82 9.43 -13.14 1.02
CA PHE A 82 9.44 -11.67 0.98
C PHE A 82 9.34 -11.06 2.38
N GLY A 83 8.51 -11.63 3.26
CA GLY A 83 8.43 -11.23 4.67
C GLY A 83 9.76 -11.44 5.41
N PHE A 84 10.39 -12.60 5.22
CA PHE A 84 11.69 -12.94 5.82
C PHE A 84 12.82 -12.06 5.28
N ALA A 85 12.90 -11.88 3.96
CA ALA A 85 13.85 -10.99 3.32
C ALA A 85 13.69 -9.55 3.80
N GLY A 86 12.45 -9.06 3.90
CA GLY A 86 12.12 -7.76 4.47
C GLY A 86 12.57 -7.63 5.92
N ALA A 87 12.26 -8.64 6.76
CA ALA A 87 12.60 -8.65 8.18
C ALA A 87 14.09 -8.43 8.44
N PHE A 88 14.94 -9.29 7.89
CA PHE A 88 16.37 -9.27 8.18
C PHE A 88 17.13 -8.17 7.42
N THR A 89 16.63 -7.76 6.25
CA THR A 89 17.20 -6.60 5.55
C THR A 89 16.93 -5.30 6.33
N VAL A 90 15.73 -5.13 6.89
CA VAL A 90 15.44 -3.98 7.76
C VAL A 90 16.19 -4.08 9.09
N ALA A 91 16.29 -5.26 9.69
CA ALA A 91 16.98 -5.49 10.96
C ALA A 91 18.39 -4.86 10.99
N ASN A 92 19.10 -4.87 9.86
CA ASN A 92 20.44 -4.29 9.70
C ASN A 92 20.50 -2.80 10.07
N LEU A 93 19.42 -2.04 9.83
CA LEU A 93 19.33 -0.62 10.19
C LEU A 93 19.09 -0.41 11.69
N TYR A 94 18.68 -1.45 12.41
CA TYR A 94 18.22 -1.35 13.79
C TYR A 94 19.14 -1.98 14.84
N TYR A 95 20.10 -2.82 14.45
CA TYR A 95 21.03 -3.49 15.37
C TYR A 95 21.83 -2.53 16.26
N ASN A 96 22.09 -1.31 15.79
CA ASN A 96 22.84 -0.29 16.52
C ASN A 96 22.06 0.35 17.69
N HIS A 97 20.73 0.43 17.63
CA HIS A 97 19.91 1.15 18.63
C HIS A 97 20.10 0.69 20.09
N PRO A 98 20.08 -0.63 20.42
CA PRO A 98 20.25 -1.08 21.81
C PRO A 98 21.70 -1.02 22.29
N ILE A 99 22.67 -0.78 21.40
CA ILE A 99 24.10 -0.81 21.69
C ILE A 99 24.76 0.56 21.53
N LEU A 100 23.97 1.63 21.36
CA LEU A 100 24.50 2.99 21.21
C LEU A 100 25.38 3.41 22.40
N ASN A 101 25.03 3.00 23.61
CA ASN A 101 25.85 3.27 24.79
C ASN A 101 27.20 2.52 24.76
N ILE A 102 27.23 1.27 24.28
CA ILE A 102 28.45 0.47 24.15
C ILE A 102 29.35 1.07 23.07
N LEU A 103 28.77 1.43 21.93
CA LEU A 103 29.48 2.10 20.84
C LEU A 103 30.08 3.43 21.32
N ALA A 104 29.35 4.23 22.10
CA ALA A 104 29.86 5.48 22.67
C ALA A 104 31.07 5.26 23.56
N ARG A 105 31.00 4.25 24.43
CA ARG A 105 32.12 3.88 25.31
C ARG A 105 33.33 3.36 24.54
N ASP A 106 33.13 2.47 23.57
CA ASP A 106 34.22 1.84 22.80
C ASP A 106 34.97 2.83 21.90
N PHE A 107 34.25 3.79 21.30
CA PHE A 107 34.86 4.82 20.46
C PHE A 107 35.30 6.07 21.24
N GLY A 108 34.97 6.16 22.53
CA GLY A 108 35.33 7.31 23.37
C GLY A 108 34.64 8.62 22.94
N VAL A 109 33.46 8.52 22.34
CA VAL A 109 32.69 9.68 21.83
C VAL A 109 31.41 9.88 22.63
N THR A 110 30.79 11.06 22.52
CA THR A 110 29.61 11.39 23.31
C THR A 110 28.37 10.59 22.84
N TYR A 111 27.33 10.52 23.68
CA TYR A 111 26.06 9.90 23.27
C TYR A 111 25.42 10.61 22.08
N GLU A 112 25.65 11.92 21.93
CA GLU A 112 25.24 12.70 20.79
C GLU A 112 26.01 12.31 19.52
N ASP A 113 27.33 12.11 19.62
CA ASP A 113 28.15 11.68 18.48
C ASP A 113 27.79 10.26 18.01
N VAL A 114 27.35 9.39 18.93
CA VAL A 114 26.93 8.02 18.57
C VAL A 114 25.51 7.94 18.04
N SER A 115 24.58 8.80 18.46
CA SER A 115 23.24 8.86 17.86
C SER A 115 23.29 9.32 16.40
N ILE A 116 24.37 9.99 16.01
CA ILE A 116 24.67 10.30 14.61
C ILE A 116 24.92 9.00 13.82
N ILE A 117 25.31 7.86 14.40
CA ILE A 117 25.50 6.60 13.66
C ILE A 117 24.21 6.11 12.99
N PRO A 118 23.06 5.91 13.68
CA PRO A 118 21.79 5.62 13.02
C PRO A 118 21.36 6.71 12.03
N THR A 119 21.67 7.97 12.33
CA THR A 119 21.34 9.10 11.45
C THR A 119 22.15 9.05 10.15
N LEU A 120 23.45 8.78 10.23
CA LEU A 120 24.36 8.71 9.08
C LEU A 120 24.27 7.38 8.34
N ALA A 121 23.85 6.30 9.00
CA ALA A 121 23.39 5.09 8.31
C ALA A 121 22.34 5.45 7.24
N GLN A 122 21.52 6.46 7.55
CA GLN A 122 20.46 6.96 6.69
C GLN A 122 20.88 8.21 5.86
N ALA A 123 21.87 9.02 6.30
CA ALA A 123 22.21 10.33 5.72
C ALA A 123 23.66 10.52 5.19
N GLY A 124 24.62 9.66 5.55
CA GLY A 124 25.99 9.58 5.00
C GLY A 124 26.96 10.72 5.35
N LEU A 125 28.09 10.39 6.02
CA LEU A 125 29.41 11.09 6.04
C LEU A 125 30.24 10.69 7.29
N SER A 126 31.51 10.26 7.12
CA SER A 126 32.57 9.89 8.10
C SER A 126 33.06 8.42 8.02
N VAL A 127 34.25 8.09 8.53
CA VAL A 127 35.00 6.84 8.23
C VAL A 127 34.33 5.54 8.74
N PHE A 128 33.69 5.56 9.92
CA PHE A 128 32.81 4.46 10.38
C PHE A 128 31.38 4.55 9.77
N SER A 129 31.00 5.75 9.36
CA SER A 129 29.70 6.08 8.77
C SER A 129 29.60 5.70 7.30
N GLY A 130 30.71 5.62 6.56
CA GLY A 130 30.73 5.29 5.13
C GLY A 130 30.20 3.89 4.84
N PRO A 131 30.72 2.83 5.50
CA PRO A 131 30.16 1.49 5.37
C PRO A 131 28.70 1.39 5.81
N THR A 132 28.34 2.04 6.92
CA THR A 132 26.95 2.06 7.43
C THR A 132 26.00 2.80 6.48
N PHE A 133 26.49 3.85 5.82
CA PHE A 133 25.78 4.55 4.75
C PHE A 133 25.58 3.67 3.52
N ILE A 134 26.61 2.91 3.10
CA ILE A 134 26.46 1.97 1.99
C ILE A 134 25.38 0.94 2.33
N VAL A 135 25.33 0.45 3.57
CA VAL A 135 24.26 -0.44 4.03
C VAL A 135 22.89 0.25 3.91
N GLY A 136 22.72 1.48 4.40
CA GLY A 136 21.47 2.23 4.26
C GLY A 136 21.06 2.48 2.81
N PHE A 137 22.00 2.92 1.98
CA PHE A 137 21.80 3.17 0.54
C PHE A 137 21.39 1.90 -0.21
N MET A 138 21.97 0.75 0.13
CA MET A 138 21.64 -0.54 -0.48
C MET A 138 20.37 -1.17 0.11
N THR A 139 19.84 -0.66 1.23
CA THR A 139 18.65 -1.20 1.93
C THR A 139 17.34 -0.71 1.28
N VAL A 140 17.19 -0.97 -0.02
CA VAL A 140 15.96 -0.65 -0.77
C VAL A 140 14.98 -1.83 -0.83
N THR A 141 15.48 -3.06 -0.64
CA THR A 141 14.72 -4.30 -0.80
C THR A 141 13.35 -4.29 -0.12
N PRO A 142 13.22 -3.95 1.18
CA PRO A 142 11.93 -4.02 1.89
C PRO A 142 10.89 -3.06 1.29
N GLN A 143 11.33 -1.92 0.76
CA GLN A 143 10.46 -0.92 0.15
C GLN A 143 9.95 -1.33 -1.23
N LEU A 144 10.69 -2.20 -1.92
CA LEU A 144 10.26 -2.79 -3.19
C LEU A 144 9.33 -3.99 -2.99
N MET A 145 9.51 -4.76 -1.91
CA MET A 145 8.68 -5.94 -1.64
C MET A 145 7.21 -5.60 -1.44
N LEU A 146 6.89 -4.47 -0.80
CA LEU A 146 5.51 -4.07 -0.52
C LEU A 146 4.71 -3.76 -1.82
N PRO A 147 5.17 -2.86 -2.73
CA PRO A 147 4.53 -2.67 -4.02
C PRO A 147 4.49 -3.95 -4.86
N LEU A 148 5.57 -4.74 -4.86
CA LEU A 148 5.67 -5.97 -5.64
C LEU A 148 4.60 -6.99 -5.22
N VAL A 149 4.43 -7.22 -3.92
CA VAL A 149 3.34 -8.07 -3.39
C VAL A 149 1.98 -7.50 -3.75
N GLY A 150 1.84 -6.17 -3.74
CA GLY A 150 0.62 -5.51 -4.17
C GLY A 150 0.25 -5.81 -5.62
N ASP A 151 1.23 -5.87 -6.52
CA ASP A 151 0.98 -6.10 -7.94
C ASP A 151 0.88 -7.60 -8.29
N LEU A 152 1.54 -8.47 -7.52
CA LEU A 152 1.53 -9.92 -7.76
C LEU A 152 0.41 -10.68 -7.05
N ALA A 153 -0.03 -10.21 -5.87
CA ALA A 153 -0.99 -10.96 -5.08
C ALA A 153 -2.40 -10.89 -5.71
N PRO A 154 -3.12 -12.03 -5.82
CA PRO A 154 -4.50 -12.06 -6.32
C PRO A 154 -5.40 -11.08 -5.55
N PRO A 155 -6.35 -10.37 -6.20
CA PRO A 155 -7.17 -9.34 -5.56
C PRO A 155 -7.87 -9.81 -4.27
N HIS A 156 -8.33 -11.06 -4.23
CA HIS A 156 -9.03 -11.64 -3.09
C HIS A 156 -8.15 -11.98 -1.87
N ARG A 157 -6.82 -12.09 -2.04
CA ARG A 157 -5.85 -12.39 -0.97
C ARG A 157 -4.81 -11.30 -0.77
N ARG A 158 -4.85 -10.23 -1.56
CA ARG A 158 -3.87 -9.15 -1.58
C ARG A 158 -3.65 -8.50 -0.21
N ALA A 159 -4.72 -8.23 0.53
CA ALA A 159 -4.62 -7.63 1.87
C ALA A 159 -3.87 -8.55 2.85
N ALA A 160 -4.18 -9.85 2.84
CA ALA A 160 -3.49 -10.84 3.68
C ALA A 160 -2.03 -11.03 3.25
N ALA A 161 -1.75 -11.01 1.94
CA ALA A 161 -0.40 -11.12 1.42
C ALA A 161 0.47 -9.93 1.86
N LEU A 162 -0.05 -8.71 1.71
CA LEU A 162 0.59 -7.48 2.17
C LEU A 162 0.81 -7.49 3.69
N SER A 163 -0.17 -7.96 4.48
CA SER A 163 -0.01 -7.97 5.94
C SER A 163 1.12 -8.90 6.39
N ILE A 164 1.29 -10.07 5.76
CA ILE A 164 2.40 -10.99 6.08
C ILE A 164 3.76 -10.30 5.89
N VAL A 165 3.95 -9.57 4.79
CA VAL A 165 5.22 -8.89 4.52
C VAL A 165 5.44 -7.73 5.49
N VAL A 166 4.41 -6.94 5.78
CA VAL A 166 4.48 -5.86 6.78
C VAL A 166 4.79 -6.43 8.17
N SER A 167 4.14 -7.51 8.57
CA SER A 167 4.39 -8.18 9.86
C SER A 167 5.81 -8.74 9.94
N GLY A 168 6.34 -9.33 8.86
CA GLY A 168 7.73 -9.78 8.80
C GLY A 168 8.71 -8.61 8.97
N LEU A 169 8.48 -7.51 8.25
CA LEU A 169 9.28 -6.30 8.30
C LEU A 169 9.31 -5.71 9.73
N MET A 170 8.15 -5.63 10.39
CA MET A 170 8.04 -5.20 11.79
C MET A 170 8.73 -6.16 12.74
N LEU A 171 8.49 -7.46 12.61
CA LEU A 171 9.14 -8.49 13.42
C LEU A 171 10.67 -8.40 13.33
N GLY A 172 11.21 -8.12 12.13
CA GLY A 172 12.63 -7.89 11.91
C GLY A 172 13.19 -6.74 12.75
N ILE A 173 12.49 -5.60 12.81
CA ILE A 173 12.89 -4.45 13.65
C ILE A 173 12.98 -4.85 15.13
N LEU A 174 12.01 -5.63 15.61
CA LEU A 174 11.91 -5.99 17.03
C LEU A 174 12.93 -7.08 17.41
N ILE A 175 13.05 -8.12 16.58
CA ILE A 175 14.05 -9.19 16.75
C ILE A 175 15.47 -8.61 16.68
N ALA A 176 15.71 -7.62 15.79
CA ALA A 176 17.02 -6.97 15.70
C ALA A 176 17.48 -6.38 17.03
N ARG A 177 16.58 -5.69 17.72
CA ARG A 177 16.86 -5.05 19.01
C ARG A 177 17.13 -6.08 20.09
N LEU A 178 16.31 -7.14 20.15
CA LEU A 178 16.50 -8.22 21.12
C LEU A 178 17.81 -8.99 20.89
N LEU A 179 18.07 -9.41 19.65
CA LEU A 179 19.27 -10.17 19.30
C LEU A 179 20.54 -9.35 19.55
N SER A 180 20.56 -8.08 19.14
CA SER A 180 21.71 -7.21 19.39
C SER A 180 21.97 -7.02 20.88
N GLY A 181 20.92 -6.78 21.68
CA GLY A 181 21.04 -6.67 23.14
C GLY A 181 21.59 -7.93 23.81
N ILE A 182 21.06 -9.11 23.46
CA ILE A 182 21.52 -10.41 23.99
C ILE A 182 22.96 -10.68 23.57
N MET A 183 23.27 -10.57 22.27
CA MET A 183 24.59 -10.90 21.75
C MET A 183 25.67 -10.01 22.36
N THR A 184 25.40 -8.72 22.55
CA THR A 184 26.38 -7.78 23.12
C THR A 184 26.57 -7.90 24.63
N GLN A 185 25.70 -8.63 25.32
CA GLN A 185 25.94 -9.00 26.72
C GLN A 185 27.02 -10.09 26.85
N TYR A 186 27.02 -11.06 25.93
CA TYR A 186 27.91 -12.23 26.01
C TYR A 186 29.11 -12.16 25.05
N THR A 187 29.05 -11.32 24.02
CA THR A 187 30.05 -11.20 22.95
C THR A 187 30.29 -9.72 22.61
N THR A 188 31.31 -9.43 21.80
CA THR A 188 31.52 -8.10 21.25
C THR A 188 30.42 -7.70 20.27
N TRP A 189 30.17 -6.38 20.14
CA TRP A 189 29.22 -5.82 19.18
C TRP A 189 29.51 -6.20 17.72
N ARG A 190 30.77 -6.55 17.40
CA ARG A 190 31.18 -7.02 16.08
C ARG A 190 30.48 -8.31 15.66
N ALA A 191 30.16 -9.20 16.61
CA ALA A 191 29.50 -10.47 16.31
C ALA A 191 28.09 -10.28 15.73
N VAL A 192 27.39 -9.21 16.12
CA VAL A 192 26.07 -8.85 15.57
C VAL A 192 26.17 -8.56 14.06
N TYR A 193 27.23 -7.87 13.65
CA TYR A 193 27.47 -7.58 12.23
C TYR A 193 27.90 -8.81 11.43
N TRP A 194 28.66 -9.74 12.02
CA TRP A 194 28.96 -11.03 11.37
C TRP A 194 27.72 -11.90 11.18
N LEU A 195 26.80 -11.90 12.16
CA LEU A 195 25.50 -12.55 12.02
C LEU A 195 24.69 -11.92 10.88
N SER A 196 24.65 -10.58 10.82
CA SER A 196 24.01 -9.83 9.73
C SER A 196 24.55 -10.26 8.36
N VAL A 197 25.88 -10.37 8.21
CA VAL A 197 26.51 -10.85 6.97
C VAL A 197 25.99 -12.25 6.58
N ALA A 198 25.97 -13.20 7.52
CA ALA A 198 25.49 -14.56 7.26
C ALA A 198 24.01 -14.59 6.83
N LEU A 199 23.15 -13.82 7.51
CA LEU A 199 21.73 -13.70 7.20
C LEU A 199 21.51 -13.07 5.82
N GLN A 200 22.30 -12.05 5.47
CA GLN A 200 22.17 -11.36 4.19
C GLN A 200 22.59 -12.23 3.00
N TYR A 201 23.67 -13.01 3.14
CA TYR A 201 24.05 -14.01 2.14
C TYR A 201 22.99 -15.12 2.01
N SER A 202 22.38 -15.52 3.12
CA SER A 202 21.30 -16.50 3.11
C SER A 202 20.07 -15.98 2.34
N ILE A 203 19.67 -14.73 2.57
CA ILE A 203 18.57 -14.09 1.83
C ILE A 203 18.92 -13.96 0.35
N TRP A 204 20.13 -13.52 0.03
CA TRP A 204 20.59 -13.41 -1.36
C TRP A 204 20.48 -14.77 -2.07
N PHE A 205 20.96 -15.85 -1.44
CA PHE A 205 20.86 -17.21 -1.99
C PHE A 205 19.40 -17.68 -2.15
N LEU A 206 18.54 -17.43 -1.15
CA LEU A 206 17.13 -17.80 -1.23
C LEU A 206 16.38 -17.02 -2.31
N LEU A 207 16.58 -15.71 -2.41
CA LEU A 207 15.97 -14.90 -3.47
C LEU A 207 16.50 -15.33 -4.83
N TYR A 208 17.79 -15.60 -4.96
CA TYR A 208 18.39 -16.09 -6.20
C TYR A 208 17.78 -17.41 -6.69
N LEU A 209 17.39 -18.30 -5.77
CA LEU A 209 16.79 -19.61 -6.10
C LEU A 209 15.27 -19.61 -6.26
N PHE A 210 14.56 -18.62 -5.71
CA PHE A 210 13.10 -18.68 -5.62
C PHE A 210 12.37 -17.44 -6.16
N MET A 211 13.04 -16.31 -6.41
CA MET A 211 12.39 -15.07 -6.87
C MET A 211 12.16 -15.10 -8.39
N PRO A 212 10.91 -15.24 -8.88
CA PRO A 212 10.60 -15.29 -10.31
C PRO A 212 11.04 -14.02 -11.04
N ASP A 213 11.43 -14.17 -12.30
CA ASP A 213 11.66 -13.05 -13.19
C ASP A 213 10.31 -12.43 -13.57
N TYR A 214 10.23 -11.11 -13.59
CA TYR A 214 8.99 -10.38 -13.82
C TYR A 214 9.14 -9.41 -15.01
N PRO A 215 8.09 -9.24 -15.83
CA PRO A 215 8.16 -8.38 -16.99
C PRO A 215 8.31 -6.92 -16.56
N SER A 216 9.02 -6.13 -17.37
CA SER A 216 9.17 -4.70 -17.14
C SER A 216 7.82 -4.02 -17.00
N THR A 217 7.59 -3.36 -15.86
CA THR A 217 6.40 -2.53 -15.62
C THR A 217 6.42 -1.23 -16.42
N ASN A 218 7.50 -0.96 -17.17
CA ASN A 218 7.68 0.21 -18.02
C ASN A 218 7.78 -0.19 -19.52
N PRO A 219 6.67 -0.64 -20.15
CA PRO A 219 6.67 -1.02 -21.56
C PRO A 219 6.92 0.16 -22.52
N GLY A 220 6.73 1.41 -22.05
CA GLY A 220 6.89 2.62 -22.86
C GLY A 220 8.25 3.31 -22.75
N GLY A 221 9.22 2.75 -22.03
CA GLY A 221 10.58 3.29 -21.97
C GLY A 221 10.70 4.69 -21.35
N LEU A 222 9.91 4.99 -20.30
CA LEU A 222 10.06 6.25 -19.56
C LEU A 222 11.51 6.44 -19.08
N ASN A 223 12.10 7.58 -19.44
CA ASN A 223 13.45 7.95 -19.02
C ASN A 223 13.51 8.13 -17.49
N TYR A 224 14.56 7.61 -16.85
CA TYR A 224 14.71 7.56 -15.39
C TYR A 224 14.60 8.93 -14.72
N LEU A 225 15.26 9.95 -15.27
CA LEU A 225 15.21 11.31 -14.73
C LEU A 225 13.79 11.89 -14.78
N LYS A 226 13.03 11.57 -15.82
CA LYS A 226 11.63 12.00 -15.95
C LYS A 226 10.74 11.29 -14.93
N MET A 227 11.06 10.05 -14.56
CA MET A 227 10.36 9.35 -13.47
C MET A 227 10.62 10.01 -12.13
N LEU A 228 11.88 10.37 -11.81
CA LEU A 228 12.21 11.09 -10.57
C LEU A 228 11.51 12.45 -10.52
N TRP A 229 11.54 13.22 -11.60
CA TRP A 229 10.83 14.50 -11.69
C TRP A 229 9.32 14.33 -11.49
N SER A 230 8.73 13.25 -12.00
CA SER A 230 7.30 12.99 -11.84
C SER A 230 6.88 12.78 -10.37
N ILE A 231 7.78 12.32 -9.50
CA ILE A 231 7.51 12.18 -8.06
C ILE A 231 7.34 13.56 -7.42
N LEU A 232 8.21 14.52 -7.75
CA LEU A 232 8.11 15.90 -7.26
C LEU A 232 6.84 16.59 -7.77
N VAL A 233 6.50 16.39 -9.04
CA VAL A 233 5.25 16.91 -9.62
C VAL A 233 4.01 16.28 -8.98
N MET A 234 4.06 15.01 -8.57
CA MET A 234 2.94 14.38 -7.86
C MET A 234 2.67 15.03 -6.50
N LEU A 235 3.70 15.49 -5.80
CA LEU A 235 3.56 16.22 -4.54
C LEU A 235 2.83 17.57 -4.75
N THR A 236 3.00 18.23 -5.89
CA THR A 236 2.27 19.48 -6.17
C THR A 236 0.88 19.25 -6.78
N LYS A 237 0.57 18.03 -7.25
CA LYS A 237 -0.73 17.71 -7.86
C LYS A 237 -1.73 17.12 -6.87
N HIS A 238 -1.25 16.31 -5.93
CA HIS A 238 -2.11 15.52 -5.05
C HIS A 238 -1.99 15.98 -3.60
N PRO A 239 -2.89 16.85 -3.14
CA PRO A 239 -2.76 17.43 -1.81
C PRO A 239 -3.00 16.40 -0.67
N VAL A 240 -3.72 15.30 -0.94
CA VAL A 240 -3.84 14.14 -0.01
C VAL A 240 -2.48 13.49 0.25
N LEU A 241 -1.64 13.39 -0.79
CA LEU A 241 -0.30 12.83 -0.66
C LEU A 241 0.58 13.72 0.23
N VAL A 242 0.52 15.04 0.03
CA VAL A 242 1.29 16.00 0.85
C VAL A 242 0.88 15.92 2.32
N GLN A 243 -0.43 15.88 2.59
CA GLN A 243 -0.94 15.76 3.95
C GLN A 243 -0.45 14.46 4.60
N ALA A 244 -0.58 13.32 3.91
CA ALA A 244 -0.09 12.03 4.39
C ALA A 244 1.42 12.02 4.64
N CYS A 245 2.21 12.64 3.76
CA CYS A 245 3.66 12.81 3.91
C CYS A 245 4.00 13.64 5.14
N ALA A 246 3.35 14.79 5.33
CA ALA A 246 3.62 15.68 6.47
C ALA A 246 3.26 15.03 7.81
N ILE A 247 2.10 14.36 7.89
CA ILE A 247 1.71 13.60 9.09
C ILE A 247 2.69 12.46 9.36
N SER A 248 3.09 11.74 8.32
CA SER A 248 4.00 10.60 8.46
C SER A 248 5.42 11.03 8.82
N PHE A 249 5.85 12.22 8.42
CA PHE A 249 7.09 12.84 8.88
C PHE A 249 7.08 13.03 10.41
N PHE A 250 6.06 13.72 10.95
CA PHE A 250 5.99 14.00 12.39
C PHE A 250 5.79 12.74 13.25
N THR A 251 4.96 11.80 12.78
CA THR A 251 4.75 10.54 13.51
C THR A 251 6.01 9.66 13.50
N SER A 252 6.75 9.60 12.39
CA SER A 252 8.01 8.84 12.30
C SER A 252 9.16 9.49 13.05
N LEU A 253 9.17 10.83 13.13
CA LEU A 253 10.06 11.61 13.97
C LEU A 253 9.90 11.23 15.44
N THR A 254 8.67 11.27 15.95
CA THR A 254 8.37 10.91 17.34
C THR A 254 8.76 9.47 17.67
N PHE A 255 8.45 8.53 16.76
CA PHE A 255 8.83 7.13 16.91
C PHE A 255 10.34 6.96 17.08
N THR A 256 11.12 7.55 16.17
CA THR A 256 12.56 7.33 16.16
C THR A 256 13.24 8.08 17.30
N ASN A 257 12.75 9.27 17.65
CA ASN A 257 13.20 10.00 18.83
C ASN A 257 13.03 9.17 20.11
N PHE A 258 11.82 8.62 20.35
CA PHE A 258 11.56 7.79 21.52
C PHE A 258 12.52 6.60 21.61
N TRP A 259 12.62 5.79 20.55
CA TRP A 259 13.47 4.60 20.56
C TRP A 259 14.97 4.92 20.67
N THR A 260 15.42 6.05 20.14
CA THR A 260 16.82 6.50 20.27
C THR A 260 17.13 6.89 21.71
N VAL A 261 16.29 7.75 22.28
CA VAL A 261 16.52 8.33 23.60
C VAL A 261 16.22 7.36 24.75
N LEU A 262 15.33 6.39 24.52
CA LEU A 262 14.99 5.34 25.48
C LEU A 262 16.24 4.57 25.95
N THR A 263 17.15 4.24 25.04
CA THR A 263 18.41 3.56 25.39
C THR A 263 19.24 4.41 26.36
N PHE A 264 19.29 5.74 26.16
CA PHE A 264 20.03 6.64 27.05
C PHE A 264 19.37 6.78 28.42
N LEU A 265 18.03 6.85 28.48
CA LEU A 265 17.29 6.90 29.75
C LEU A 265 17.50 5.62 30.58
N LEU A 266 17.34 4.46 29.94
CA LEU A 266 17.39 3.19 30.66
C LEU A 266 18.82 2.78 31.06
N SER A 267 19.82 3.19 30.28
CA SER A 267 21.23 2.92 30.60
C SER A 267 21.81 3.89 31.63
N GLY A 268 21.25 5.10 31.76
CA GLY A 268 21.66 6.10 32.75
C GLY A 268 20.94 5.98 34.10
N GLU A 269 21.25 6.90 35.01
CA GLU A 269 20.48 7.05 36.26
C GLU A 269 19.05 7.51 35.95
N PRO A 270 18.03 6.98 36.65
CA PRO A 270 18.08 6.11 37.83
C PRO A 270 18.10 4.59 37.57
N TYR A 271 17.99 4.14 36.32
CA TYR A 271 17.70 2.72 36.02
C TYR A 271 18.94 1.83 35.92
N ASN A 272 20.03 2.30 35.28
CA ASN A 272 21.26 1.55 35.07
C ASN A 272 21.05 0.13 34.51
N TYR A 273 20.11 -0.02 33.56
CA TYR A 273 19.74 -1.31 32.99
C TYR A 273 20.80 -1.86 32.03
N THR A 274 20.89 -3.18 31.98
CA THR A 274 21.78 -3.89 31.06
C THR A 274 21.22 -3.87 29.63
N PRO A 275 22.07 -4.03 28.60
CA PRO A 275 21.64 -4.07 27.19
C PRO A 275 20.53 -5.09 26.89
N VAL A 276 20.48 -6.21 27.62
CA VAL A 276 19.43 -7.22 27.47
C VAL A 276 18.08 -6.71 27.96
N VAL A 277 18.06 -6.08 29.13
CA VAL A 277 16.82 -5.51 29.67
C VAL A 277 16.30 -4.42 28.74
N ILE A 278 17.19 -3.57 28.20
CA ILE A 278 16.83 -2.57 27.18
C ILE A 278 16.29 -3.25 25.91
N GLY A 279 16.95 -4.31 25.43
CA GLY A 279 16.51 -5.08 24.27
C GLY A 279 15.12 -5.71 24.43
N LEU A 280 14.76 -6.13 25.65
CA LEU A 280 13.42 -6.69 25.95
C LEU A 280 12.29 -5.66 25.78
N PHE A 281 12.54 -4.35 25.87
CA PHE A 281 11.52 -3.34 25.59
C PHE A 281 11.01 -3.43 24.14
N ALA A 282 11.82 -3.90 23.21
CA ALA A 282 11.37 -4.12 21.83
C ALA A 282 10.24 -5.16 21.73
N LEU A 283 10.09 -6.07 22.70
CA LEU A 283 8.97 -7.00 22.72
C LEU A 283 7.61 -6.31 22.88
N ILE A 284 7.58 -5.11 23.47
CA ILE A 284 6.36 -4.31 23.60
C ILE A 284 5.79 -3.96 22.21
N GLY A 285 6.65 -3.73 21.23
CA GLY A 285 6.23 -3.48 19.85
C GLY A 285 5.47 -4.66 19.22
N ILE A 286 5.69 -5.90 19.71
CA ILE A 286 4.93 -7.08 19.25
C ILE A 286 3.48 -6.95 19.69
N LEU A 287 3.22 -6.45 20.91
CA LEU A 287 1.87 -6.24 21.40
C LEU A 287 1.12 -5.24 20.51
N SER A 288 1.76 -4.13 20.14
CA SER A 288 1.20 -3.14 19.21
C SER A 288 0.93 -3.75 17.83
N MET A 289 1.80 -4.66 17.36
CA MET A 289 1.62 -5.39 16.10
C MET A 289 0.46 -6.39 16.15
N LEU A 290 0.25 -7.08 17.28
CA LEU A 290 -0.85 -8.05 17.44
C LEU A 290 -2.21 -7.37 17.50
N VAL A 291 -2.29 -6.18 18.13
CA VAL A 291 -3.54 -5.42 18.25
C VAL A 291 -3.90 -4.71 16.93
N ALA A 292 -2.90 -4.34 16.11
CA ALA A 292 -3.11 -3.56 14.89
C ALA A 292 -4.09 -4.19 13.87
N PRO A 293 -4.05 -5.50 13.54
CA PRO A 293 -5.02 -6.12 12.62
C PRO A 293 -6.47 -6.09 13.14
N PHE A 294 -6.66 -6.31 14.44
CA PHE A 294 -7.99 -6.21 15.06
C PHE A 294 -8.51 -4.79 14.97
N TYR A 295 -7.67 -3.83 15.35
CA TYR A 295 -8.03 -2.41 15.28
C TYR A 295 -8.33 -1.96 13.84
N ALA A 296 -7.54 -2.44 12.87
CA ALA A 296 -7.78 -2.15 11.46
C ALA A 296 -9.17 -2.63 11.01
N ARG A 297 -9.53 -3.87 11.36
CA ARG A 297 -10.83 -4.46 11.00
C ARG A 297 -12.03 -3.77 11.65
N TYR A 298 -11.91 -3.38 12.92
CA TYR A 298 -13.04 -2.82 13.66
C TYR A 298 -13.19 -1.29 13.48
N VAL A 299 -12.08 -0.58 13.28
CA VAL A 299 -12.04 0.89 13.24
C VAL A 299 -11.66 1.37 11.84
N ILE A 300 -10.47 1.04 11.34
CA ILE A 300 -9.94 1.60 10.08
C ILE A 300 -10.81 1.24 8.87
N ASP A 301 -11.38 0.04 8.84
CA ASP A 301 -12.26 -0.38 7.76
C ASP A 301 -13.64 0.30 7.79
N ARG A 302 -14.08 0.74 8.98
CA ARG A 302 -15.38 1.37 9.18
C ARG A 302 -15.36 2.88 8.94
N PHE A 303 -14.26 3.53 9.27
CA PHE A 303 -14.15 4.99 9.26
C PHE A 303 -13.28 5.53 8.12
N VAL A 304 -13.48 6.78 7.74
CA VAL A 304 -12.66 7.47 6.73
C VAL A 304 -11.19 7.50 7.18
N PRO A 305 -10.21 7.36 6.27
CA PRO A 305 -8.78 7.33 6.63
C PRO A 305 -8.34 8.47 7.56
N LEU A 306 -8.76 9.72 7.30
CA LEU A 306 -8.38 10.88 8.12
C LEU A 306 -8.77 10.72 9.60
N PHE A 307 -9.96 10.18 9.88
CA PHE A 307 -10.40 9.96 11.26
C PHE A 307 -9.55 8.90 11.97
N SER A 308 -9.20 7.83 11.26
CA SER A 308 -8.31 6.79 11.78
C SER A 308 -6.90 7.33 12.07
N VAL A 309 -6.42 8.26 11.24
CA VAL A 309 -5.15 8.96 11.48
C VAL A 309 -5.21 9.83 12.73
N ILE A 310 -6.28 10.60 12.91
CA ILE A 310 -6.50 11.42 14.12
C ILE A 310 -6.52 10.54 15.38
N LEU A 311 -7.25 9.43 15.36
CA LEU A 311 -7.28 8.48 16.48
C LEU A 311 -5.87 7.94 16.79
N GLY A 312 -5.11 7.55 15.76
CA GLY A 312 -3.73 7.09 15.93
C GLY A 312 -2.83 8.15 16.58
N MET A 313 -2.97 9.42 16.17
CA MET A 313 -2.20 10.52 16.77
C MET A 313 -2.63 10.86 18.18
N VAL A 314 -3.92 10.74 18.51
CA VAL A 314 -4.41 10.91 19.89
C VAL A 314 -3.81 9.83 20.79
N TRP A 315 -3.82 8.56 20.36
CA TRP A 315 -3.17 7.47 21.11
C TRP A 315 -1.68 7.71 21.31
N CYS A 316 -0.99 8.17 20.26
CA CYS A 316 0.42 8.52 20.32
C CYS A 316 0.67 9.67 21.30
N GLY A 317 -0.14 10.73 21.24
CA GLY A 317 -0.07 11.88 22.14
C GLY A 317 -0.28 11.48 23.60
N ILE A 318 -1.30 10.67 23.91
CA ILE A 318 -1.52 10.17 25.28
C ILE A 318 -0.32 9.35 25.75
N GLY A 319 0.21 8.47 24.90
CA GLY A 319 1.40 7.68 25.20
C GLY A 319 2.62 8.54 25.55
N ILE A 320 2.89 9.57 24.75
CA ILE A 320 4.01 10.50 24.99
C ILE A 320 3.79 11.31 26.26
N ALA A 321 2.58 11.81 26.51
CA ALA A 321 2.27 12.57 27.72
C ALA A 321 2.55 11.72 28.96
N LEU A 322 2.00 10.50 28.98
CA LEU A 322 2.19 9.59 30.10
C LEU A 322 3.67 9.23 30.26
N GLY A 323 4.35 8.76 29.22
CA GLY A 323 5.75 8.32 29.36
C GLY A 323 6.76 9.44 29.59
N THR A 324 6.54 10.64 29.05
CA THR A 324 7.44 11.78 29.26
C THR A 324 7.43 12.23 30.72
N TYR A 325 6.24 12.35 31.33
CA TYR A 325 6.12 12.89 32.68
C TYR A 325 6.17 11.83 33.79
N THR A 326 5.85 10.56 33.50
CA THR A 326 5.96 9.47 34.49
C THR A 326 7.24 8.65 34.37
N GLY A 327 7.97 8.77 33.24
CA GLY A 327 9.14 7.94 32.96
C GLY A 327 10.40 8.27 33.74
N THR A 328 10.46 9.44 34.37
CA THR A 328 11.53 9.81 35.30
C THR A 328 11.39 9.12 36.65
N PHE A 329 10.18 8.65 37.01
CA PHE A 329 9.90 8.03 38.30
C PHE A 329 9.65 6.53 38.21
N THR A 330 9.06 6.07 37.10
CA THR A 330 8.64 4.67 36.94
C THR A 330 8.92 4.13 35.55
N VAL A 331 9.32 2.86 35.49
CA VAL A 331 9.53 2.11 34.24
C VAL A 331 8.22 1.94 33.46
N ALA A 332 7.07 1.98 34.16
CA ALA A 332 5.76 1.86 33.55
C ALA A 332 5.50 2.98 32.52
N GLY A 333 6.03 4.18 32.74
CA GLY A 333 5.87 5.30 31.81
C GLY A 333 6.41 5.00 30.40
N PRO A 334 7.71 4.67 30.25
CA PRO A 334 8.30 4.29 28.96
C PRO A 334 7.64 3.07 28.33
N VAL A 335 7.16 2.10 29.13
CA VAL A 335 6.44 0.93 28.63
C VAL A 335 5.11 1.34 27.99
N ILE A 336 4.32 2.18 28.67
CA ILE A 336 3.05 2.70 28.15
C ILE A 336 3.30 3.53 26.90
N GLN A 337 4.31 4.39 26.89
CA GLN A 337 4.68 5.19 25.73
C GLN A 337 5.10 4.34 24.54
N ALA A 338 5.90 3.29 24.75
CA ALA A 338 6.31 2.36 23.70
C ALA A 338 5.08 1.71 23.05
N PHE A 339 4.18 1.16 23.86
CA PHE A 339 2.98 0.50 23.36
C PHE A 339 2.05 1.47 22.62
N MET A 340 1.63 2.55 23.28
CA MET A 340 0.66 3.51 22.74
C MET A 340 1.22 4.29 21.55
N GLY A 341 2.52 4.65 21.60
CA GLY A 341 3.23 5.32 20.52
C GLY A 341 3.32 4.45 19.27
N ASP A 342 3.79 3.21 19.40
CA ASP A 342 3.90 2.28 18.27
C ASP A 342 2.52 1.92 17.70
N PHE A 343 1.52 1.72 18.57
CA PHE A 343 0.16 1.44 18.16
C PHE A 343 -0.47 2.63 17.40
N GLY A 344 -0.29 3.84 17.91
CA GLY A 344 -0.76 5.07 17.27
C GLY A 344 -0.09 5.31 15.92
N LEU A 345 1.23 5.12 15.84
CA LEU A 345 2.00 5.20 14.59
C LEU A 345 1.49 4.20 13.55
N GLN A 346 1.38 2.93 13.92
CA GLN A 346 0.93 1.86 13.02
C GLN A 346 -0.47 2.16 12.47
N THR A 347 -1.38 2.58 13.34
CA THR A 347 -2.74 2.98 12.97
C THR A 347 -2.73 4.11 11.94
N ALA A 348 -1.98 5.19 12.22
CA ALA A 348 -1.88 6.34 11.33
C ALA A 348 -1.23 5.98 9.99
N GLN A 349 -0.16 5.18 10.00
CA GLN A 349 0.52 4.76 8.77
C GLN A 349 -0.35 3.86 7.89
N ILE A 350 -1.10 2.92 8.48
CA ILE A 350 -2.01 2.05 7.72
C ILE A 350 -3.11 2.88 7.05
N ALA A 351 -3.72 3.82 7.78
CA ALA A 351 -4.76 4.70 7.25
C ALA A 351 -4.21 5.66 6.18
N ASN A 352 -3.04 6.27 6.39
CA ASN A 352 -2.38 7.10 5.37
C ASN A 352 -2.06 6.29 4.10
N ARG A 353 -1.57 5.05 4.25
CA ARG A 353 -1.28 4.17 3.10
C ARG A 353 -2.53 3.82 2.31
N SER A 354 -3.67 3.57 2.97
CA SER A 354 -4.92 3.30 2.26
C SER A 354 -5.41 4.50 1.45
N ALA A 355 -5.20 5.72 1.96
CA ALA A 355 -5.55 6.96 1.26
C ALA A 355 -4.64 7.23 0.06
N ILE A 356 -3.32 7.13 0.20
CA ILE A 356 -2.37 7.48 -0.89
C ILE A 356 -2.40 6.49 -2.06
N TYR A 357 -2.65 5.21 -1.81
CA TYR A 357 -2.65 4.20 -2.90
C TYR A 357 -3.89 4.27 -3.79
N ALA A 358 -4.95 4.97 -3.36
CA ALA A 358 -6.12 5.25 -4.19
C ALA A 358 -5.87 6.39 -5.20
N VAL A 359 -4.87 7.25 -4.96
CA VAL A 359 -4.63 8.47 -5.74
C VAL A 359 -4.16 8.17 -7.16
N GLU A 360 -3.21 7.25 -7.33
CA GLU A 360 -2.63 6.91 -8.65
C GLU A 360 -2.35 5.39 -8.77
N PRO A 361 -3.33 4.59 -9.22
CA PRO A 361 -3.19 3.13 -9.29
C PRO A 361 -2.05 2.65 -10.20
N LYS A 362 -1.74 3.39 -11.27
CA LYS A 362 -0.65 3.08 -12.22
C LYS A 362 0.73 3.57 -11.73
N GLY A 363 0.77 4.39 -10.68
CA GLY A 363 1.97 5.06 -10.17
C GLY A 363 2.34 4.66 -8.74
N ARG A 364 1.85 3.51 -8.23
CA ARG A 364 1.99 3.10 -6.82
C ARG A 364 3.41 3.19 -6.28
N ASN A 365 4.40 2.73 -7.04
CA ASN A 365 5.79 2.79 -6.59
C ASN A 365 6.30 4.23 -6.41
N ARG A 366 5.88 5.17 -7.28
CA ARG A 366 6.23 6.60 -7.19
C ARG A 366 5.59 7.27 -5.98
N VAL A 367 4.30 6.99 -5.75
CA VAL A 367 3.57 7.49 -4.58
C VAL A 367 4.19 6.94 -3.29
N ASN A 368 4.49 5.65 -3.26
CA ASN A 368 5.17 5.02 -2.12
C ASN A 368 6.55 5.65 -1.86
N THR A 369 7.29 5.97 -2.92
CA THR A 369 8.62 6.61 -2.81
C THR A 369 8.50 7.99 -2.15
N ALA A 370 7.56 8.84 -2.59
CA ALA A 370 7.34 10.15 -1.98
C ALA A 370 6.97 10.03 -0.49
N PHE A 371 6.07 9.10 -0.17
CA PHE A 371 5.63 8.84 1.19
C PHE A 371 6.77 8.35 2.09
N MET A 372 7.55 7.37 1.63
CA MET A 372 8.65 6.80 2.40
C MET A 372 9.80 7.78 2.58
N LEU A 373 10.06 8.66 1.61
CA LEU A 373 11.04 9.74 1.75
C LEU A 373 10.68 10.64 2.93
N ALA A 374 9.41 11.06 3.05
CA ALA A 374 8.95 11.87 4.17
C ALA A 374 9.06 11.12 5.51
N VAL A 375 8.74 9.83 5.55
CA VAL A 375 8.91 8.97 6.72
C VAL A 375 10.38 8.96 7.17
N PHE A 376 11.32 8.64 6.28
CA PHE A 376 12.75 8.57 6.60
C PHE A 376 13.33 9.93 6.99
N CYS A 377 12.95 11.01 6.31
CA CYS A 377 13.33 12.36 6.74
C CYS A 377 12.86 12.65 8.17
N GLY A 378 11.64 12.22 8.53
CA GLY A 378 11.12 12.30 9.89
C GLY A 378 11.99 11.51 10.87
N GLN A 379 12.31 10.25 10.55
CA GLN A 379 13.17 9.39 11.39
C GLN A 379 14.55 10.01 11.63
N LEU A 380 15.18 10.52 10.58
CA LEU A 380 16.45 11.25 10.62
C LEU A 380 16.41 12.47 11.55
N THR A 381 15.39 13.33 11.38
CA THR A 381 15.21 14.50 12.25
C THR A 381 14.96 14.07 13.69
N GLY A 382 14.18 13.02 13.91
CA GLY A 382 13.86 12.48 15.23
C GLY A 382 15.10 12.00 15.99
N THR A 383 15.98 11.23 15.35
CA THR A 383 17.23 10.77 15.98
C THR A 383 18.15 11.94 16.30
N SER A 384 18.40 12.83 15.34
CA SER A 384 19.37 13.93 15.49
C SER A 384 18.93 14.97 16.52
N VAL A 385 17.71 15.52 16.38
CA VAL A 385 17.18 16.53 17.31
C VAL A 385 16.92 15.90 18.68
N GLY A 386 16.45 14.65 18.69
CA GLY A 386 16.15 13.88 19.88
C GLY A 386 17.32 13.69 20.82
N SER A 387 18.46 13.23 20.30
CA SER A 387 19.67 13.05 21.10
C SER A 387 20.23 14.37 21.61
N HIS A 388 20.19 15.43 20.79
CA HIS A 388 20.68 16.75 21.17
C HIS A 388 19.83 17.37 22.30
N LEU A 389 18.50 17.26 22.20
CA LEU A 389 17.59 17.71 23.25
C LEU A 389 17.73 16.88 24.52
N TYR A 390 17.98 15.57 24.40
CA TYR A 390 18.25 14.73 25.55
C TYR A 390 19.55 15.12 26.27
N ALA A 391 20.62 15.42 25.53
CA ALA A 391 21.88 15.86 26.12
C ALA A 391 21.74 17.17 26.91
N ARG A 392 20.89 18.10 26.46
CA ARG A 392 20.70 19.42 27.10
C ARG A 392 19.67 19.42 28.23
N GLY A 393 18.56 18.69 28.05
CA GLY A 393 17.38 18.79 28.92
C GLY A 393 16.80 17.45 29.35
N GLY A 394 17.54 16.36 29.14
CA GLY A 394 17.16 15.01 29.55
C GLY A 394 15.91 14.49 28.85
N TRP A 395 15.26 13.54 29.51
CA TRP A 395 14.06 12.85 28.99
C TRP A 395 12.91 13.81 28.68
N ILE A 396 12.66 14.76 29.57
CA ILE A 396 11.49 15.65 29.48
C ILE A 396 11.60 16.59 28.28
N ALA A 397 12.79 17.11 27.97
CA ALA A 397 12.99 17.98 26.82
C ALA A 397 12.74 17.24 25.49
N SER A 398 13.28 16.03 25.35
CA SER A 398 13.04 15.19 24.18
C SER A 398 11.57 14.75 24.05
N GLY A 399 10.92 14.39 25.16
CA GLY A 399 9.50 14.04 25.18
C GLY A 399 8.58 15.22 24.85
N SER A 400 8.90 16.42 25.33
CA SER A 400 8.15 17.65 25.02
C SER A 400 8.24 18.02 23.55
N PHE A 401 9.40 17.82 22.91
CA PHE A 401 9.55 17.97 21.46
C PHE A 401 8.69 16.97 20.67
N SER A 402 8.60 15.72 21.15
CA SER A 402 7.71 14.71 20.56
C SER A 402 6.24 15.10 20.70
N MET A 403 5.85 15.65 21.84
CA MET A 403 4.50 16.16 22.09
C MET A 403 4.14 17.29 21.14
N GLY A 404 5.04 18.28 21.01
CA GLY A 404 4.87 19.39 20.05
C GLY A 404 4.74 18.90 18.61
N SER A 405 5.54 17.92 18.22
CA SER A 405 5.52 17.31 16.89
C SER A 405 4.17 16.63 16.57
N ILE A 406 3.61 15.87 17.53
CA ILE A 406 2.27 15.27 17.36
C ILE A 406 1.18 16.35 17.36
N GLY A 407 1.32 17.41 18.16
CA GLY A 407 0.42 18.56 18.15
C GLY A 407 0.36 19.22 16.77
N VAL A 408 1.51 19.45 16.12
CA VAL A 408 1.57 19.98 14.75
C VAL A 408 0.92 19.01 13.76
N ALA A 409 1.17 17.70 13.88
CA ALA A 409 0.55 16.70 13.02
C ALA A 409 -1.00 16.67 13.15
N LEU A 410 -1.52 16.84 14.37
CA LEU A 410 -2.96 16.99 14.64
C LEU A 410 -3.53 18.25 13.96
N LEU A 411 -2.85 19.38 14.06
CA LEU A 411 -3.26 20.61 13.36
C LEU A 411 -3.29 20.42 11.83
N LEU A 412 -2.31 19.70 11.27
CA LEU A 412 -2.29 19.37 9.84
C LEU A 412 -3.44 18.43 9.43
N CYS A 413 -3.92 17.57 10.33
CA CYS A 413 -5.14 16.80 10.08
C CYS A 413 -6.39 17.68 10.09
N LEU A 414 -6.44 18.71 10.92
CA LEU A 414 -7.58 19.62 11.00
C LEU A 414 -7.59 20.67 9.89
N ALA A 415 -6.45 20.93 9.25
CA ALA A 415 -6.32 21.89 8.16
C ALA A 415 -7.10 21.49 6.89
N ARG A 416 -7.35 20.19 6.69
CA ARG A 416 -8.10 19.64 5.56
C ARG A 416 -9.07 18.56 6.02
N GLY A 417 -10.35 18.77 5.76
CA GLY A 417 -11.43 17.86 6.13
C GLY A 417 -11.42 16.53 5.37
N PRO A 418 -12.18 15.54 5.87
CA PRO A 418 -12.13 14.14 5.41
C PRO A 418 -12.53 13.93 3.94
N TRP A 419 -13.29 14.85 3.36
CA TRP A 419 -13.81 14.77 2.00
C TRP A 419 -13.37 15.94 1.12
N GLU A 420 -12.47 16.78 1.61
CA GLU A 420 -11.99 17.93 0.87
C GLU A 420 -11.12 17.47 -0.30
N ASP A 421 -11.39 17.97 -1.51
CA ASP A 421 -10.57 17.68 -2.69
C ASP A 421 -9.45 18.74 -2.86
N GLY A 422 -9.64 19.96 -2.32
CA GLY A 422 -8.68 21.07 -2.33
C GLY A 422 -7.49 20.90 -1.38
N TRP A 423 -6.69 21.97 -1.23
CA TRP A 423 -5.51 21.98 -0.34
C TRP A 423 -5.87 22.22 1.13
N PHE A 424 -6.84 23.09 1.37
CA PHE A 424 -7.34 23.46 2.69
C PHE A 424 -8.86 23.61 2.62
N GLY A 425 -9.55 23.25 3.70
CA GLY A 425 -11.00 23.42 3.79
C GLY A 425 -11.75 22.17 4.25
N TRP A 426 -13.05 22.36 4.51
CA TRP A 426 -13.98 21.35 5.01
C TRP A 426 -15.25 21.26 4.13
N SER A 427 -15.16 21.72 2.89
CA SER A 427 -16.29 21.86 1.95
C SER A 427 -16.92 20.51 1.57
N GLY A 428 -16.16 19.42 1.66
CA GLY A 428 -16.65 18.06 1.37
C GLY A 428 -17.53 17.41 2.44
N GLY A 429 -17.69 18.04 3.61
CA GLY A 429 -18.55 17.56 4.71
C GLY A 429 -17.83 16.82 5.85
N TRP A 430 -18.60 16.38 6.86
CA TRP A 430 -18.10 15.87 8.15
C TRP A 430 -18.30 14.36 8.37
N SER A 431 -18.78 13.61 7.37
CA SER A 431 -19.07 12.18 7.57
C SER A 431 -17.80 11.41 7.94
N VAL A 432 -17.84 10.73 9.08
CA VAL A 432 -16.74 9.93 9.61
C VAL A 432 -16.77 8.49 9.06
N LEU A 433 -17.92 8.06 8.52
CA LEU A 433 -18.13 6.72 7.96
C LEU A 433 -17.77 6.69 6.47
N LYS A 434 -17.13 5.61 6.04
CA LYS A 434 -16.86 5.37 4.60
C LYS A 434 -18.18 5.23 3.83
N LYS A 435 -18.25 5.82 2.63
CA LYS A 435 -19.40 5.67 1.72
C LYS A 435 -19.41 4.29 1.07
N ASP A 436 -18.24 3.75 0.75
CA ASP A 436 -18.04 2.36 0.32
C ASP A 436 -16.94 1.70 1.16
N ARG A 437 -17.27 0.55 1.77
CA ARG A 437 -16.34 -0.22 2.60
C ARG A 437 -15.25 -0.93 1.78
N ARG A 438 -15.47 -1.12 0.47
CA ARG A 438 -14.52 -1.79 -0.42
C ARG A 438 -13.46 -0.84 -0.99
N SER A 439 -13.64 0.47 -0.85
CA SER A 439 -12.67 1.46 -1.34
C SER A 439 -11.64 1.86 -0.26
N GLY A 440 -10.38 1.97 -0.65
CA GLY A 440 -9.27 2.34 0.24
C GLY A 440 -9.31 3.78 0.77
N ASP A 441 -9.90 4.68 -0.01
CA ASP A 441 -10.17 6.09 0.34
C ASP A 441 -11.57 6.32 0.93
N GLY A 442 -12.42 5.28 0.95
CA GLY A 442 -13.80 5.35 1.42
C GLY A 442 -14.78 6.08 0.49
N LYS A 443 -14.34 6.53 -0.69
CA LYS A 443 -15.22 7.06 -1.75
C LYS A 443 -15.87 5.88 -2.48
N ALA A 444 -17.04 6.09 -3.10
CA ALA A 444 -17.63 5.06 -3.95
C ALA A 444 -16.66 4.74 -5.09
N MET A 445 -16.45 3.45 -5.40
CA MET A 445 -15.74 3.09 -6.63
C MET A 445 -16.40 3.84 -7.79
N VAL A 446 -15.64 4.69 -8.47
CA VAL A 446 -16.00 5.09 -9.82
C VAL A 446 -15.88 3.80 -10.61
N GLU A 447 -17.00 3.10 -10.78
CA GLU A 447 -17.14 2.05 -11.78
C GLU A 447 -16.54 2.65 -13.04
N GLU A 448 -15.44 2.08 -13.54
CA GLU A 448 -14.90 2.45 -14.84
C GLU A 448 -16.09 2.39 -15.79
N ARG A 449 -16.53 3.57 -16.25
CA ARG A 449 -17.79 3.74 -16.98
C ARG A 449 -17.63 3.00 -18.29
N ASN A 450 -17.92 1.69 -18.26
CA ASN A 450 -17.68 0.77 -19.34
C ASN A 450 -18.47 1.32 -20.54
N PRO A 451 -17.81 1.72 -21.66
CA PRO A 451 -18.51 2.32 -22.79
C PRO A 451 -19.59 1.39 -23.36
N LEU A 452 -19.45 0.07 -23.13
CA LEU A 452 -20.45 -0.94 -23.46
C LEU A 452 -21.77 -0.80 -22.68
N ARG A 453 -21.73 -0.33 -21.42
CA ARG A 453 -22.95 -0.14 -20.63
C ARG A 453 -23.78 1.05 -21.10
N ARG A 454 -23.16 2.07 -21.73
CA ARG A 454 -23.89 3.17 -22.39
C ARG A 454 -24.63 2.70 -23.63
N LEU A 455 -24.09 1.73 -24.38
CA LEU A 455 -24.78 1.16 -25.53
C LEU A 455 -26.04 0.41 -25.06
N ASP A 456 -25.91 -0.43 -24.04
CA ASP A 456 -27.04 -1.19 -23.48
C ASP A 456 -28.10 -0.27 -22.82
N THR A 457 -27.70 0.83 -22.15
CA THR A 457 -28.67 1.81 -21.62
C THR A 457 -29.33 2.67 -22.70
N ASN A 458 -28.60 3.05 -23.76
CA ASN A 458 -29.18 3.79 -24.86
C ASN A 458 -30.07 2.91 -25.74
N GLU A 459 -29.73 1.65 -25.95
CA GLU A 459 -30.58 0.67 -26.66
C GLU A 459 -31.86 0.37 -25.86
N ARG A 460 -31.77 0.18 -24.54
CA ARG A 460 -32.96 0.03 -23.68
C ARG A 460 -33.80 1.29 -23.62
N ALA A 461 -33.19 2.48 -23.61
CA ALA A 461 -33.92 3.75 -23.65
C ALA A 461 -34.56 4.02 -25.03
N ALA A 462 -33.93 3.58 -26.12
CA ALA A 462 -34.50 3.63 -27.47
C ALA A 462 -35.68 2.65 -27.59
N ALA A 463 -35.52 1.41 -27.14
CA ALA A 463 -36.58 0.40 -27.13
C ALA A 463 -37.78 0.81 -26.25
N ALA A 464 -37.52 1.47 -25.11
CA ALA A 464 -38.59 2.00 -24.25
C ALA A 464 -39.34 3.18 -24.89
N LYS A 465 -38.65 4.03 -25.67
CA LYS A 465 -39.29 5.10 -26.45
C LYS A 465 -40.10 4.58 -27.63
N GLU A 466 -39.62 3.53 -28.29
CA GLU A 466 -40.32 2.87 -29.40
C GLU A 466 -41.58 2.16 -28.90
N ALA A 467 -41.49 1.43 -27.78
CA ALA A 467 -42.65 0.83 -27.12
C ALA A 467 -43.67 1.86 -26.62
N ALA A 468 -43.22 3.03 -26.12
CA ALA A 468 -44.13 4.10 -25.73
C ALA A 468 -44.85 4.76 -26.92
N GLY A 469 -44.16 4.91 -28.06
CA GLY A 469 -44.73 5.45 -29.30
C GLY A 469 -45.76 4.53 -29.95
N ASP A 470 -45.59 3.21 -29.82
CA ASP A 470 -46.57 2.23 -30.34
C ASP A 470 -47.82 2.12 -29.47
N VAL A 471 -47.70 2.29 -28.15
CA VAL A 471 -48.85 2.37 -27.23
C VAL A 471 -49.68 3.63 -27.49
N GLU A 472 -49.03 4.77 -27.79
CA GLU A 472 -49.72 6.01 -28.11
C GLU A 472 -50.40 5.97 -29.48
N LYS A 473 -49.82 5.27 -30.47
CA LYS A 473 -50.48 5.01 -31.76
C LYS A 473 -51.64 4.02 -31.67
N GLY A 474 -51.54 2.95 -30.87
CA GLY A 474 -52.63 2.01 -30.64
C GLY A 474 -53.86 2.66 -30.00
N ARG A 475 -53.62 3.55 -29.02
CA ARG A 475 -54.66 4.28 -28.30
C ARG A 475 -55.37 5.36 -29.14
N VAL A 476 -54.71 5.87 -30.20
CA VAL A 476 -55.31 6.82 -31.16
C VAL A 476 -56.18 6.10 -32.22
N VAL A 477 -55.96 4.81 -32.46
CA VAL A 477 -56.79 4.00 -33.36
C VAL A 477 -58.06 3.51 -32.65
N GLU A 478 -57.98 3.10 -31.38
CA GLU A 478 -59.15 2.70 -30.58
C GLU A 478 -60.10 3.87 -30.28
N ALA A 479 -59.58 5.08 -30.07
CA ALA A 479 -60.40 6.26 -29.77
C ALA A 479 -61.23 6.80 -30.97
N LYS A 480 -61.06 6.25 -32.17
CA LYS A 480 -61.82 6.65 -33.37
C LYS A 480 -63.04 5.79 -33.66
N ASP A 481 -63.12 4.57 -33.12
CA ASP A 481 -64.26 3.67 -33.35
C ASP A 481 -65.40 3.85 -32.33
N ASP A 482 -65.12 4.42 -31.15
CA ASP A 482 -66.12 4.61 -30.09
C ASP A 482 -66.95 5.90 -30.21
N GLN A 483 -66.66 6.76 -31.19
CA GLN A 483 -67.39 8.04 -31.39
C GLN A 483 -68.73 7.88 -32.16
N ALA A 484 -69.16 6.65 -32.48
CA ALA A 484 -70.38 6.37 -33.24
C ALA A 484 -71.59 5.92 -32.40
N ALA A 485 -71.44 5.73 -31.09
CA ALA A 485 -72.54 5.38 -30.20
C ALA A 485 -72.66 6.43 -29.09
N VAL A 486 -73.90 6.68 -28.64
CA VAL A 486 -74.28 7.59 -27.55
C VAL A 486 -74.55 9.06 -27.96
N ASN A 487 -75.56 9.23 -28.82
CA ASN A 487 -76.46 10.39 -28.76
C ASN A 487 -77.77 9.94 -28.09
N ALA A 488 -77.90 10.19 -26.78
CA ALA A 488 -79.18 10.34 -26.07
C ALA A 488 -78.94 11.01 -24.71
N GLU A 489 -79.21 12.31 -24.70
CA GLU A 489 -79.35 13.28 -23.60
C GLU A 489 -80.48 12.91 -22.58
N PRO A 490 -80.78 13.68 -21.49
CA PRO A 490 -79.91 14.27 -20.43
C PRO A 490 -80.59 14.39 -19.00
N VAL A 491 -79.90 15.10 -18.07
CA VAL A 491 -80.33 15.82 -16.80
C VAL A 491 -80.78 14.97 -15.59
N GLU A 492 -80.41 15.17 -14.30
CA GLU A 492 -79.93 16.28 -13.43
C GLU A 492 -78.85 15.76 -12.45
N ALA A 493 -77.66 16.38 -12.26
CA ALA A 493 -77.30 17.47 -11.32
C ALA A 493 -77.78 17.23 -9.86
N GLY A 494 -77.01 17.31 -8.77
CA GLY A 494 -75.67 17.79 -8.43
C GLY A 494 -75.58 17.86 -6.88
N LEU A 495 -74.38 18.09 -6.32
CA LEU A 495 -74.02 18.06 -4.88
C LEU A 495 -74.01 16.64 -4.29
N GLU A 496 -72.91 16.07 -3.81
CA GLU A 496 -72.07 16.57 -2.71
C GLU A 496 -70.60 16.17 -2.92
N LEU A 497 -69.75 17.18 -3.10
CA LEU A 497 -68.30 17.07 -3.17
C LEU A 497 -67.79 17.84 -1.96
N ARG A 498 -67.84 17.23 -0.77
CA ARG A 498 -67.28 17.79 0.48
C ARG A 498 -67.24 16.82 1.67
N ALA A 499 -66.77 15.59 1.48
CA ALA A 499 -66.46 14.69 2.59
C ALA A 499 -65.52 13.54 2.18
N ALA A 500 -64.24 13.83 1.91
CA ALA A 500 -63.19 12.80 1.81
C ALA A 500 -61.75 13.36 1.93
N GLU A 501 -61.56 14.48 2.62
CA GLU A 501 -60.24 14.92 3.11
C GLU A 501 -60.27 14.87 4.64
N ASP A 502 -60.34 13.66 5.19
CA ASP A 502 -59.90 13.36 6.57
C ASP A 502 -59.97 11.84 6.79
N THR A 503 -59.00 11.11 6.26
CA THR A 503 -58.57 9.84 6.85
C THR A 503 -57.12 9.58 6.46
N THR A 504 -56.24 10.28 7.16
CA THR A 504 -54.83 9.96 7.29
C THR A 504 -54.64 8.64 8.04
N ALA A 505 -53.57 7.95 7.67
CA ALA A 505 -52.77 7.04 8.49
C ALA A 505 -53.35 5.65 8.84
N GLU A 506 -53.04 4.68 7.98
CA GLU A 506 -52.69 3.28 8.28
C GLU A 506 -52.40 2.66 6.90
N VAL A 507 -51.20 2.17 6.58
CA VAL A 507 -50.74 0.79 6.83
C VAL A 507 -49.28 0.74 6.34
N THR A 508 -48.34 0.31 7.20
CA THR A 508 -47.26 -0.65 6.90
C THR A 508 -46.33 -0.76 8.11
N GLY A 509 -46.62 -1.72 8.99
CA GLY A 509 -45.71 -2.15 10.05
C GLY A 509 -46.23 -3.40 10.76
N GLU A 510 -45.60 -4.55 10.49
CA GLU A 510 -45.54 -5.84 11.22
C GLU A 510 -44.80 -6.81 10.26
N ASP A 511 -43.81 -7.64 10.56
CA ASP A 511 -43.36 -8.39 11.75
C ASP A 511 -41.79 -8.44 11.72
N GLU A 512 -41.00 -8.76 12.76
CA GLU A 512 -41.13 -9.82 13.76
C GLU A 512 -40.06 -9.61 14.87
N LYS A 513 -40.47 -9.59 16.15
CA LYS A 513 -39.57 -9.79 17.30
C LYS A 513 -40.33 -10.37 18.51
N ILE A 514 -39.82 -11.51 18.99
CA ILE A 514 -39.77 -11.98 20.40
C ILE A 514 -41.01 -12.69 20.96
N GLY A 515 -40.82 -13.96 21.36
CA GLY A 515 -41.41 -14.58 22.55
C GLY A 515 -40.32 -15.46 23.21
N SER A 516 -39.79 -15.14 24.40
CA SER A 516 -40.35 -15.14 25.76
C SER A 516 -39.99 -16.41 26.54
N ARG A 517 -39.42 -16.16 27.73
CA ARG A 517 -39.04 -17.08 28.81
C ARG A 517 -40.28 -17.48 29.61
N GLU A 518 -40.36 -18.74 30.05
CA GLU A 518 -40.89 -19.20 31.35
C GLU A 518 -40.52 -20.71 31.50
N VAL A 519 -39.66 -21.14 32.43
CA VAL A 519 -39.82 -21.43 33.88
C VAL A 519 -40.56 -22.76 34.20
N LYS A 520 -39.85 -23.61 34.98
CA LYS A 520 -40.25 -24.87 35.69
C LYS A 520 -40.54 -26.09 34.78
N GLY A 521 -40.11 -27.32 35.05
CA GLY A 521 -39.51 -27.95 36.23
C GLY A 521 -40.02 -29.41 36.30
N ALA A 522 -39.10 -30.35 36.55
CA ALA A 522 -39.29 -31.73 37.01
C ALA A 522 -39.75 -32.83 36.01
N THR A 523 -38.94 -33.88 35.84
CA THR A 523 -39.10 -35.22 36.48
C THR A 523 -38.54 -36.37 35.61
N GLN A 524 -37.76 -37.27 36.25
CA GLN A 524 -37.36 -38.65 35.86
C GLN A 524 -36.45 -38.79 34.62
N ARG A 525 -35.34 -39.54 34.64
CA ARG A 525 -34.90 -40.69 35.43
C ARG A 525 -33.36 -40.74 35.44
#